data_AF-A0A949RXW2-F1
#
_entry.id   AF-A0A949RXW2-F1
#
_cell.length_a   1.000
_cell.length_b   1.000
_cell.length_c   1.000
_cell.angle_alpha   90.00
_cell.angle_beta   90.00
_cell.angle_gamma   90.00
#
_symmetry.space_group_name_H-M   'P 1'
#
loop_
_entity.id
_entity.type
_entity.pdbx_description
1 polymer ?
#
loop_
_entity_poly.entity_id
_entity_poly.type
_entity_poly.pdbx_seq_one_letter_code
_entity_poly.pdbx_strand_id
1 'polypeptide(L)' 'MYWGKKVATLVNEIQQAGSYEVDFTSAGLPSGIYFYRLETEGSSTSLGQIFVETKKMLMIK' A
#
# COMPACT_ATOMS: atom_id res chain seq x y z
N MET A 1 11.17 -0.03 21.54
CA MET A 1 10.36 -0.79 20.57
C MET A 1 9.96 0.15 19.45
N TYR A 2 10.59 0.06 18.26
CA TYR A 2 10.23 0.91 17.12
C TYR A 2 9.18 0.18 16.28
N TRP A 3 7.91 0.33 16.67
CA TRP A 3 6.78 -0.07 15.85
C TRP A 3 6.87 0.75 14.56
N GLY A 4 6.87 0.11 13.40
CA GLY A 4 7.03 0.78 12.12
C GLY A 4 6.13 2.01 12.00
N LYS A 5 6.70 3.14 11.56
CA LYS A 5 5.95 4.39 11.40
C LYS A 5 5.21 4.37 10.07
N LYS A 6 3.91 4.70 10.06
CA LYS A 6 3.19 4.98 8.80
C LYS A 6 3.87 6.18 8.12
N VAL A 7 4.43 5.94 6.93
CA VAL A 7 5.22 6.93 6.19
C VAL A 7 4.32 7.79 5.30
N ALA A 8 3.39 7.16 4.58
CA ALA A 8 2.45 7.82 3.68
C ALA A 8 1.22 6.94 3.46
N THR A 9 0.13 7.57 3.00
CA THR A 9 -1.02 6.89 2.40
C THR A 9 -0.97 7.19 0.91
N LEU A 10 -0.89 6.17 0.06
CA LEU A 10 -0.77 6.35 -1.40
C LEU A 10 -2.14 6.50 -2.06
N VAL A 11 -3.09 5.66 -1.66
CA VAL A 11 -4.47 5.68 -2.13
C VAL A 11 -5.40 5.30 -0.99
N ASN A 12 -6.57 5.93 -0.93
CA ASN A 12 -7.59 5.68 0.10
C ASN A 12 -8.99 5.98 -0.45
N GLU A 13 -9.33 5.34 -1.56
CA GLU A 13 -10.62 5.51 -2.24
C GLU A 13 -11.10 4.17 -2.81
N ILE A 14 -12.40 4.09 -3.09
CA ILE A 14 -13.01 2.94 -3.76
C ILE A 14 -12.70 3.04 -5.25
N GLN A 15 -12.02 2.04 -5.77
CA GLN A 15 -11.73 1.91 -7.19
C GLN A 15 -12.56 0.77 -7.80
N GLN A 16 -13.02 0.94 -9.04
CA GLN A 16 -13.70 -0.12 -9.77
C GLN A 16 -12.72 -1.24 -10.14
N ALA A 17 -13.22 -2.39 -10.60
CA ALA A 17 -12.34 -3.45 -11.06
C ALA A 17 -11.52 -2.97 -12.26
N GLY A 18 -10.19 -3.08 -12.17
CA GLY A 18 -9.28 -2.62 -13.20
C GLY A 18 -7.82 -2.64 -12.73
N SER A 19 -6.92 -2.27 -13.64
CA SER A 19 -5.50 -2.07 -13.33
C SER A 19 -5.25 -0.60 -13.05
N TYR A 20 -4.51 -0.33 -11.98
CA TYR A 20 -4.16 1.02 -11.55
C TYR A 20 -2.67 1.11 -11.25
N GLU A 21 -2.10 2.26 -11.54
CA GLU A 21 -0.70 2.58 -11.27
C GLU A 21 -0.66 3.81 -10.36
N VAL A 22 0.18 3.73 -9.32
CA VAL A 22 0.34 4.81 -8.34
C VAL A 22 1.82 5.13 -8.24
N ASP A 23 2.19 6.32 -8.70
CA ASP A 23 3.55 6.82 -8.58
C ASP A 23 3.83 7.29 -7.15
N PHE A 24 4.77 6.63 -6.48
CA PHE A 24 5.24 7.06 -5.17
C PHE A 24 6.63 7.69 -5.28
N THR A 25 6.68 9.02 -5.17
CA THR A 25 7.96 9.74 -5.08
C THR A 25 8.36 9.91 -3.62
N SER A 26 9.55 9.44 -3.31
CA SER A 26 10.07 9.34 -1.95
C SER A 26 10.88 10.55 -1.47
N ALA A 27 10.59 11.73 -2.02
CA ALA A 27 11.36 12.93 -1.75
C ALA A 27 11.50 13.18 -0.23
N GLY A 28 12.74 13.11 0.27
CA GLY A 28 13.05 13.30 1.69
C GLY A 28 13.06 12.04 2.56
N LEU A 29 12.75 10.87 2.02
CA LEU A 29 12.86 9.59 2.72
C LEU A 29 14.27 8.99 2.57
N PRO A 30 14.88 8.47 3.64
CA PRO A 30 16.21 7.85 3.55
C PRO A 30 16.16 6.55 2.74
N SER A 31 17.29 6.20 2.12
CA SER A 31 17.48 4.86 1.54
C SER A 31 17.28 3.78 2.62
N GLY A 32 16.65 2.68 2.27
CA GLY A 32 16.35 1.61 3.23
C GLY A 32 15.21 0.69 2.80
N ILE A 33 14.83 -0.21 3.69
CA ILE A 33 13.73 -1.14 3.47
C ILE A 33 12.43 -0.49 3.93
N TYR A 34 11.45 -0.47 3.04
CA TYR A 34 10.09 -0.02 3.30
C TYR A 34 9.12 -1.17 3.04
N PHE A 35 7.97 -1.12 3.71
CA PHE A 35 6.87 -2.03 3.47
C PHE A 35 5.68 -1.23 2.99
N TYR A 36 4.98 -1.75 1.99
CA TYR A 36 3.68 -1.24 1.59
C TYR A 36 2.63 -2.33 1.77
N ARG A 37 1.42 -1.89 2.13
CA ARG A 37 0.26 -2.76 2.34
C ARG A 37 -0.85 -2.32 1.40
N LEU A 38 -1.32 -3.24 0.58
CA LEU A 38 -2.54 -3.11 -0.20
C LEU A 38 -3.66 -3.81 0.57
N GLU A 39 -4.73 -3.08 0.84
CA GLU A 39 -5.89 -3.55 1.59
C GLU A 39 -7.12 -3.18 0.77
N THR A 40 -7.91 -4.19 0.38
CA THR A 40 -9.13 -3.99 -0.40
C THR A 40 -10.28 -4.75 0.25
N GLU A 41 -11.41 -4.10 0.37
CA GLU A 41 -12.65 -4.72 0.80
C GLU A 41 -13.42 -5.16 -0.45
N GLY A 42 -13.55 -6.47 -0.64
CA GLY A 42 -14.20 -7.05 -1.80
C GLY A 42 -15.72 -6.85 -1.74
N SER A 43 -16.28 -6.19 -2.77
CA SER A 43 -17.74 -6.09 -2.97
C SER A 43 -18.31 -7.22 -3.83
N SER A 44 -17.50 -8.17 -4.30
CA SER A 44 -17.86 -9.10 -5.40
C SER A 44 -18.34 -10.49 -4.98
N THR A 45 -18.58 -10.73 -3.69
CA THR A 45 -19.22 -11.98 -3.22
C THR A 45 -20.04 -11.66 -1.98
N SER A 46 -21.18 -12.35 -1.79
CA SER A 46 -22.10 -12.16 -0.64
C SER A 46 -21.47 -12.39 0.76
N LEU A 47 -20.15 -12.61 0.85
CA LEU A 47 -19.41 -12.88 2.07
C LEU A 47 -18.32 -11.84 2.40
N GLY A 48 -18.23 -10.72 1.67
CA GLY A 48 -17.40 -9.56 2.08
C GLY A 48 -15.94 -9.90 2.37
N GLN A 49 -15.20 -10.38 1.37
CA GLN A 49 -13.81 -10.80 1.56
C GLN A 49 -12.87 -9.59 1.60
N ILE A 50 -12.14 -9.43 2.69
CA ILE A 50 -11.05 -8.46 2.80
C ILE A 50 -9.77 -9.11 2.26
N PHE A 51 -9.17 -8.50 1.26
CA PHE A 51 -7.86 -8.89 0.75
C PHE A 51 -6.80 -7.95 1.33
N VAL A 52 -5.76 -8.54 1.90
CA VAL A 52 -4.60 -7.79 2.43
C VAL A 52 -3.33 -8.42 1.90
N GLU A 53 -2.51 -7.62 1.22
CA GLU A 53 -1.18 -8.02 0.77
C GLU A 53 -0.14 -7.02 1.24
N THR A 54 0.97 -7.52 1.78
CA THR A 54 2.12 -6.70 2.16
C THR A 54 3.32 -7.12 1.35
N LYS A 55 4.02 -6.15 0.75
CA LYS A 55 5.30 -6.41 0.08
C LYS A 55 6.39 -5.48 0.59
N LYS A 56 7.63 -5.93 0.46
CA LYS A 56 8.83 -5.16 0.77
C LYS A 56 9.33 -4.40 -0.46
N MET A 57 9.86 -3.21 -0.24
CA MET A 57 10.47 -2.37 -1.25
C MET A 57 11.83 -1.90 -0.72
N LEU A 58 12.84 -1.88 -1.59
CA LEU A 58 14.10 -1.21 -1.30
C LEU A 58 14.04 0.18 -1.89
N MET A 59 14.22 1.20 -1.05
CA MET A 59 14.36 2.56 -1.51
C MET A 59 15.83 2.93 -1.62
N ILE A 60 16.21 3.45 -2.78
CA ILE A 60 17.56 3.88 -3.10
C ILE A 60 17.45 5.33 -3.57
N LYS A 61 18.30 6.19 -3.00
CA LYS A 61 18.49 7.57 -3.44
C LYS A 61 19.41 7.63 -4.66
#